data_AF-A0A5E4JQ45-F1
#
_entry.id   AF-A0A5E4JQ45-F1
#
_cell.length_a   1.000
_cell.length_b   1.000
_cell.length_c   1.000
_cell.angle_alpha   90.00
_cell.angle_beta   90.00
_cell.angle_gamma   90.00
#
_symmetry.space_group_name_H-M   'P 1'
#
loop_
_entity.id
_entity.type
_entity.pdbx_description
1 polymer ?
#
loop_
_entity_poly.entity_id
_entity_poly.type
_entity_poly.pdbx_seq_one_letter_code
_entity_poly.pdbx_strand_id
1 'polypeptide(L)'
;MKREFKKRALVLSLVLLALYINLTLISAAPKDTVANFASWTYENVSFSGESFRFYSAQILMLILVSLILFAVSDFIPFLEGASDWIRILISLIIGILSVMYLGREEIYTALMSYQALGITLTTIIPLIVLASITIRWDTRHPEYSWVPTVLWVAYFVSFIIKYYESFLAWYGGMPDPNGIGTFGLLFIGLTGAISILMLIAGGKISRMIFLRRLKGLITKGELNTETEITGRINQLRQYIIATPELADEYEAIIKQLEKARKKIGKEEGLVGGAGI
;
A
#
# COMPACT_ATOMS: atom_id res chain seq x y z
N MET A 1 -29.29 11.36 2.82
CA MET A 1 -29.06 11.36 1.35
C MET A 1 -28.34 12.61 0.82
N LYS A 2 -28.74 13.86 1.16
CA LYS A 2 -28.12 15.09 0.62
C LYS A 2 -26.62 15.31 0.93
N ARG A 3 -26.09 14.76 2.04
CA ARG A 3 -24.69 14.96 2.47
C ARG A 3 -23.71 14.09 1.66
N GLU A 4 -24.09 12.84 1.37
CA GLU A 4 -23.35 11.91 0.51
C GLU A 4 -23.28 12.42 -0.94
N PHE A 5 -24.39 12.98 -1.45
CA PHE A 5 -24.42 13.56 -2.79
C PHE A 5 -23.49 14.78 -2.92
N LYS A 6 -23.45 15.66 -1.92
CA LYS A 6 -22.51 16.80 -1.90
C LYS A 6 -21.05 16.37 -1.89
N LYS A 7 -20.70 15.32 -1.13
CA LYS A 7 -19.33 14.76 -1.12
C LYS A 7 -18.95 14.17 -2.48
N ARG A 8 -19.86 13.40 -3.09
CA ARG A 8 -19.64 12.83 -4.43
C ARG A 8 -19.49 13.92 -5.50
N ALA A 9 -20.36 14.94 -5.48
CA ALA A 9 -20.27 16.07 -6.40
C ALA A 9 -18.97 16.87 -6.22
N LEU A 10 -18.50 17.04 -4.98
CA LEU A 10 -17.23 17.71 -4.69
C LEU A 10 -16.02 16.92 -5.21
N VAL A 11 -15.98 15.60 -4.98
CA VAL A 11 -14.94 14.72 -5.55
C VAL A 11 -14.97 14.77 -7.07
N LEU A 12 -16.16 14.71 -7.67
CA LEU A 12 -16.32 14.75 -9.12
C LEU A 12 -15.88 16.11 -9.69
N SER A 13 -16.17 17.22 -9.00
CA SER A 13 -15.69 18.55 -9.37
C SER A 13 -14.18 18.72 -9.23
N LEU A 14 -13.56 18.10 -8.21
CA LEU A 14 -12.10 18.09 -8.05
C LEU A 14 -11.41 17.23 -9.11
N VAL A 15 -12.00 16.10 -9.49
CA VAL A 15 -11.51 15.27 -10.59
C VAL A 15 -11.63 16.01 -11.92
N LEU A 16 -12.76 16.68 -12.18
CA LEU A 16 -12.94 17.50 -13.37
C LEU A 16 -12.01 18.71 -13.39
N LEU A 17 -11.74 19.33 -12.23
CA LEU A 17 -10.77 20.42 -12.10
C LEU A 17 -9.35 19.91 -12.33
N ALA A 18 -8.98 18.76 -11.78
CA ALA A 18 -7.67 18.13 -12.02
C ALA A 18 -7.51 17.74 -13.50
N LEU A 19 -8.56 17.20 -14.14
CA LEU A 19 -8.57 16.92 -15.58
C LEU A 19 -8.46 18.21 -16.40
N TYR A 20 -9.18 19.28 -16.02
CA TYR A 20 -9.11 20.58 -16.67
C TYR A 20 -7.72 21.19 -16.55
N ILE A 21 -7.13 21.19 -15.35
CA ILE A 21 -5.76 21.65 -15.11
C ILE A 21 -4.77 20.85 -15.95
N ASN A 22 -4.90 19.53 -16.01
CA ASN A 22 -4.08 18.69 -16.88
C ASN A 22 -4.28 19.00 -18.36
N LEU A 23 -5.52 19.21 -18.83
CA LEU A 23 -5.82 19.64 -20.20
C LEU A 23 -5.20 21.00 -20.53
N THR A 24 -5.21 21.96 -19.59
CA THR A 24 -4.57 23.28 -19.77
C THR A 24 -3.05 23.22 -19.67
N LEU A 25 -2.48 22.30 -18.89
CA LEU A 25 -1.05 22.05 -18.85
C LEU A 25 -0.58 21.32 -20.11
N ILE A 26 -1.40 20.46 -20.68
CA ILE A 26 -1.19 19.78 -21.97
C ILE A 26 -1.29 20.78 -23.13
N SER A 27 -2.20 21.77 -23.07
CA SER A 27 -2.27 22.82 -24.09
C SER A 27 -1.14 23.85 -23.99
N ALA A 28 -0.51 23.98 -22.81
CA ALA A 28 0.68 24.79 -22.59
C ALA A 28 1.99 24.01 -22.79
N ALA A 29 1.93 22.67 -22.81
CA ALA A 29 3.07 21.84 -23.14
C ALA A 29 3.46 22.09 -24.62
N PRO A 30 4.76 22.01 -24.96
CA PRO A 30 5.21 22.04 -26.36
C PRO A 30 4.36 21.07 -27.17
N LYS A 31 3.92 21.47 -28.38
CA LYS A 31 3.07 20.64 -29.26
C LYS A 31 3.65 19.23 -29.46
N ASP A 32 4.97 19.14 -29.38
CA ASP A 32 5.83 17.98 -29.44
C ASP A 32 5.49 16.96 -28.32
N THR A 33 5.20 17.40 -27.09
CA THR A 33 4.88 16.52 -25.95
C THR A 33 3.53 15.82 -26.13
N VAL A 34 2.51 16.54 -26.63
CA VAL A 34 1.17 15.99 -26.87
C VAL A 34 1.15 15.08 -28.09
N ALA A 35 1.84 15.50 -29.16
CA ALA A 35 2.04 14.68 -30.34
C ALA A 35 2.82 13.39 -30.00
N ASN A 36 3.84 13.46 -29.13
CA ASN A 36 4.58 12.29 -28.64
C ASN A 36 3.73 11.33 -27.80
N PHE A 37 2.75 11.83 -27.04
CA PHE A 37 1.82 10.96 -26.30
C PHE A 37 0.77 10.30 -27.22
N ALA A 38 0.29 11.01 -28.24
CA ALA A 38 -0.65 10.47 -29.21
C ALA A 38 0.03 9.51 -30.23
N SER A 39 1.25 9.80 -30.67
CA SER A 39 2.06 8.84 -31.42
C SER A 39 2.46 7.66 -30.55
N TRP A 40 2.65 7.86 -29.23
CA TRP A 40 2.88 6.77 -28.29
C TRP A 40 1.75 5.71 -28.27
N THR A 41 0.49 6.09 -28.43
CA THR A 41 -0.61 5.11 -28.49
C THR A 41 -0.75 4.44 -29.85
N TYR A 42 -0.39 5.12 -30.94
CA TYR A 42 -0.64 4.67 -32.32
C TYR A 42 0.54 3.94 -32.98
N GLU A 43 1.80 4.32 -32.72
CA GLU A 43 2.99 3.73 -33.39
C GLU A 43 3.55 2.48 -32.68
N ASN A 44 3.09 2.15 -31.47
CA ASN A 44 3.79 1.25 -30.55
C ASN A 44 3.19 -0.15 -30.38
N VAL A 45 2.33 -0.58 -31.30
CA VAL A 45 1.76 -1.95 -31.30
C VAL A 45 2.66 -2.94 -32.07
N SER A 46 3.91 -2.57 -32.40
CA SER A 46 4.90 -3.52 -32.91
C SER A 46 5.64 -4.21 -31.74
N PHE A 47 5.34 -5.48 -31.52
CA PHE A 47 5.88 -6.30 -30.42
C PHE A 47 7.33 -6.77 -30.63
N SER A 48 8.08 -6.21 -31.60
CA SER A 48 9.42 -6.67 -31.95
C SER A 48 10.40 -5.51 -32.12
N GLY A 49 11.57 -5.61 -31.47
CA GLY A 49 12.69 -4.68 -31.65
C GLY A 49 13.08 -3.90 -30.38
N GLU A 50 14.08 -3.03 -30.51
CA GLU A 50 14.57 -2.18 -29.41
C GLU A 50 13.50 -1.23 -28.88
N SER A 51 12.59 -0.77 -29.75
CA SER A 51 11.43 0.04 -29.40
C SER A 51 10.59 -0.61 -28.29
N PHE A 52 10.35 -1.93 -28.37
CA PHE A 52 9.59 -2.67 -27.38
C PHE A 52 10.26 -2.65 -25.99
N ARG A 53 11.59 -2.69 -25.91
CA ARG A 53 12.32 -2.64 -24.63
C ARG A 53 12.15 -1.29 -23.94
N PHE A 54 12.21 -0.19 -24.69
CA PHE A 54 12.01 1.15 -24.11
C PHE A 54 10.57 1.38 -23.66
N TYR A 55 9.59 0.96 -24.46
CA TYR A 55 8.18 1.16 -24.10
C TYR A 55 7.72 0.23 -22.97
N SER A 56 8.21 -1.01 -22.92
CA SER A 56 7.90 -1.92 -21.81
C SER A 56 8.42 -1.38 -20.48
N ALA A 57 9.61 -0.78 -20.44
CA ALA A 57 10.14 -0.13 -19.24
C ALA A 57 9.27 1.05 -18.78
N GLN A 58 8.79 1.88 -19.71
CA GLN A 58 7.92 3.02 -19.40
C GLN A 58 6.53 2.58 -18.90
N ILE A 59 5.93 1.56 -19.52
CA ILE A 59 4.65 0.97 -19.07
C ILE A 59 4.82 0.32 -17.69
N LEU A 60 5.93 -0.39 -17.47
CA LEU A 60 6.23 -0.98 -16.16
C LEU A 60 6.42 0.10 -15.10
N MET A 61 7.11 1.20 -15.42
CA MET A 61 7.25 2.35 -14.52
C MET A 61 5.90 2.97 -14.20
N LEU A 62 5.03 3.13 -15.19
CA LEU A 62 3.66 3.62 -15.00
C LEU A 62 2.88 2.74 -14.03
N ILE A 63 2.84 1.43 -14.30
CA ILE A 63 2.16 0.46 -13.44
C ILE A 63 2.74 0.50 -12.03
N LEU A 64 4.07 0.53 -11.90
CA LEU A 64 4.77 0.57 -10.63
C LEU A 64 4.38 1.80 -9.82
N VAL A 65 4.48 3.00 -10.41
CA VAL A 65 4.13 4.26 -9.75
C VAL A 65 2.65 4.27 -9.36
N SER A 66 1.75 3.84 -10.25
CA SER A 66 0.33 3.74 -9.94
C SER A 66 0.05 2.77 -8.79
N LEU A 67 0.74 1.64 -8.72
CA LEU A 67 0.56 0.68 -7.63
C LEU A 67 1.11 1.21 -6.30
N ILE A 68 2.25 1.90 -6.31
CA ILE A 68 2.77 2.59 -5.11
C ILE A 68 1.74 3.59 -4.61
N LEU A 69 1.21 4.43 -5.52
CA LEU A 69 0.19 5.44 -5.20
C LEU A 69 -1.08 4.80 -4.66
N PHE A 70 -1.47 3.64 -5.20
CA PHE A 70 -2.60 2.88 -4.70
C PHE A 70 -2.32 2.32 -3.29
N ALA A 71 -1.12 1.81 -3.05
CA ALA A 71 -0.73 1.30 -1.73
C ALA A 71 -0.73 2.40 -0.66
N VAL A 72 -0.26 3.61 -1.00
CA VAL A 72 -0.26 4.74 -0.05
C VAL A 72 -1.60 5.49 0.03
N SER A 73 -2.57 5.18 -0.82
CA SER A 73 -3.87 5.87 -0.86
C SER A 73 -4.65 5.82 0.46
N ASP A 74 -4.38 4.81 1.31
CA ASP A 74 -5.01 4.70 2.64
C ASP A 74 -4.56 5.81 3.61
N PHE A 75 -3.39 6.42 3.39
CA PHE A 75 -2.85 7.48 4.24
C PHE A 75 -3.26 8.89 3.78
N ILE A 76 -3.97 8.99 2.66
CA ILE A 76 -4.36 10.26 2.06
C ILE A 76 -5.74 10.67 2.61
N PRO A 77 -5.86 11.75 3.41
CA PRO A 77 -7.12 12.09 4.09
C PRO A 77 -8.31 12.30 3.14
N PHE A 78 -8.07 12.82 1.93
CA PHE A 78 -9.15 13.03 0.96
C PHE A 78 -9.63 11.74 0.27
N LEU A 79 -8.87 10.64 0.38
CA LEU A 79 -9.24 9.31 -0.11
C LEU A 79 -9.81 8.42 1.02
N GLU A 80 -9.88 8.93 2.24
CA GLU A 80 -10.50 8.24 3.36
C GLU A 80 -11.99 8.01 3.06
N GLY A 81 -12.42 6.74 3.08
CA GLY A 81 -13.79 6.35 2.72
C GLY A 81 -14.11 6.32 1.22
N ALA A 82 -13.17 6.65 0.33
CA ALA A 82 -13.36 6.46 -1.11
C ALA A 82 -13.41 4.96 -1.46
N SER A 83 -14.28 4.58 -2.41
CA SER A 83 -14.33 3.20 -2.92
C SER A 83 -12.99 2.80 -3.57
N ASP A 84 -12.64 1.51 -3.52
CA ASP A 84 -11.39 1.00 -4.10
C ASP A 84 -11.23 1.38 -5.59
N TRP A 85 -12.32 1.40 -6.36
CA TRP A 85 -12.30 1.81 -7.77
C TRP A 85 -11.84 3.26 -7.99
N ILE A 86 -12.33 4.19 -7.16
CA ILE A 86 -11.92 5.60 -7.20
C ILE A 86 -10.43 5.74 -6.86
N ARG A 87 -9.94 4.94 -5.91
CA ARG A 87 -8.52 4.94 -5.54
C ARG A 87 -7.67 4.43 -6.68
N ILE A 88 -8.07 3.33 -7.34
CA ILE A 88 -7.40 2.80 -8.53
C ILE A 88 -7.34 3.88 -9.62
N LEU A 89 -8.48 4.52 -9.91
CA LEU A 89 -8.56 5.57 -10.93
C LEU A 89 -7.62 6.73 -10.63
N ILE A 90 -7.63 7.24 -9.40
CA ILE A 90 -6.79 8.38 -8.99
C ILE A 90 -5.31 8.00 -9.02
N SER A 91 -4.94 6.83 -8.52
CA SER A 91 -3.57 6.34 -8.57
C SER A 91 -3.08 6.10 -9.99
N LEU A 92 -3.96 5.67 -10.90
CA LEU A 92 -3.67 5.56 -12.32
C LEU A 92 -3.42 6.93 -12.94
N ILE A 93 -4.30 7.91 -12.70
CA ILE A 93 -4.15 9.29 -13.21
C ILE A 93 -2.83 9.89 -12.73
N ILE A 94 -2.54 9.84 -11.44
CA ILE A 94 -1.30 10.41 -10.88
C ILE A 94 -0.07 9.66 -11.42
N GLY A 95 -0.15 8.34 -11.61
CA GLY A 95 0.93 7.57 -12.24
C GLY A 95 1.18 7.96 -13.69
N ILE A 96 0.11 8.16 -14.48
CA ILE A 96 0.20 8.66 -15.86
C ILE A 96 0.92 10.01 -15.85
N LEU A 97 0.48 10.95 -15.02
CA LEU A 97 1.11 12.27 -14.92
C LEU A 97 2.57 12.17 -14.49
N SER A 98 2.90 11.26 -13.57
CA SER A 98 4.27 11.09 -13.09
C SER A 98 5.21 10.56 -14.17
N VAL A 99 4.74 9.66 -15.04
CA VAL A 99 5.56 9.03 -16.08
C VAL A 99 5.52 9.79 -17.41
N MET A 100 4.46 10.59 -17.66
CA MET A 100 4.30 11.36 -18.89
C MET A 100 5.40 12.41 -19.11
N TYR A 101 5.97 12.94 -18.02
CA TYR A 101 7.06 13.93 -18.12
C TYR A 101 8.45 13.32 -18.20
N LEU A 102 8.59 11.99 -18.06
CA LEU A 102 9.88 11.31 -18.11
C LEU A 102 10.20 10.88 -19.55
N GLY A 103 11.35 11.33 -20.07
CA GLY A 103 11.89 10.87 -21.33
C GLY A 103 12.30 9.40 -21.27
N ARG A 104 12.24 8.70 -22.41
CA ARG A 104 12.65 7.28 -22.50
C ARG A 104 14.10 7.08 -22.07
N GLU A 105 14.98 7.98 -22.49
CA GLU A 105 16.39 7.96 -22.12
C GLU A 105 16.60 8.23 -20.64
N GLU A 106 15.78 9.08 -20.02
CA GLU A 106 15.86 9.35 -18.58
C GLU A 106 15.43 8.13 -17.76
N ILE A 107 14.38 7.43 -18.18
CA ILE A 107 13.94 6.18 -17.53
C ILE A 107 15.02 5.11 -17.65
N TYR A 108 15.57 4.93 -18.86
CA TYR A 108 16.63 3.95 -19.09
C TYR A 108 17.91 4.29 -18.33
N THR A 109 18.30 5.56 -18.34
CA THR A 109 19.46 6.06 -17.59
C THR A 109 19.24 5.87 -16.10
N ALA A 110 18.07 6.22 -15.55
CA ALA A 110 17.77 5.98 -14.15
C ALA A 110 17.88 4.48 -13.78
N LEU A 111 17.41 3.59 -14.65
CA LEU A 111 17.50 2.14 -14.44
C LEU A 111 18.94 1.61 -14.53
N MET A 112 19.76 2.14 -15.44
CA MET A 112 21.12 1.68 -15.70
C MET A 112 22.18 2.32 -14.80
N SER A 113 22.01 3.58 -14.40
CA SER A 113 23.03 4.37 -13.69
C SER A 113 23.30 3.87 -12.27
N TYR A 114 22.41 3.08 -11.68
CA TYR A 114 22.61 2.48 -10.36
C TYR A 114 22.08 1.05 -10.36
N GLN A 115 22.97 0.06 -10.44
CA GLN A 115 22.61 -1.36 -10.28
C GLN A 115 21.73 -1.60 -9.04
N ALA A 116 22.05 -0.94 -7.92
CA ALA A 116 21.25 -1.01 -6.70
C ALA A 116 19.84 -0.41 -6.86
N LEU A 117 19.70 0.70 -7.60
CA LEU A 117 18.40 1.32 -7.88
C LEU A 117 17.60 0.47 -8.87
N GLY A 118 18.25 -0.07 -9.91
CA GLY A 118 17.65 -1.03 -10.84
C GLY A 118 17.09 -2.25 -10.10
N ILE A 119 17.88 -2.86 -9.20
CA ILE A 119 17.42 -3.97 -8.34
C ILE A 119 16.25 -3.51 -7.46
N THR A 120 16.35 -2.35 -6.82
CA THR A 120 15.30 -1.83 -5.93
C THR A 120 13.98 -1.62 -6.69
N LEU A 121 14.03 -0.95 -7.84
CA LEU A 121 12.85 -0.66 -8.67
C LEU A 121 12.24 -1.92 -9.29
N THR A 122 13.06 -2.87 -9.70
CA THR A 122 12.58 -4.07 -10.42
C THR A 122 12.23 -5.24 -9.50
N THR A 123 12.75 -5.25 -8.28
CA THR A 123 12.63 -6.38 -7.36
C THR A 123 11.96 -5.96 -6.05
N ILE A 124 12.57 -5.03 -5.30
CA ILE A 124 12.11 -4.68 -3.94
C ILE A 124 10.76 -3.97 -3.98
N ILE A 125 10.59 -2.96 -4.84
CA ILE A 125 9.33 -2.21 -4.91
C ILE A 125 8.16 -3.10 -5.34
N PRO A 126 8.24 -3.89 -6.44
CA PRO A 126 7.17 -4.81 -6.81
C PRO A 126 6.83 -5.79 -5.69
N LEU A 127 7.83 -6.29 -4.96
CA LEU A 127 7.62 -7.18 -3.81
C LEU A 127 6.82 -6.49 -2.69
N ILE A 128 7.20 -5.26 -2.30
CA ILE A 128 6.49 -4.48 -1.27
C ILE A 128 5.07 -4.17 -1.71
N VAL A 129 4.89 -3.80 -2.98
CA VAL A 129 3.58 -3.52 -3.58
C VAL A 129 2.70 -4.77 -3.56
N LEU A 130 3.20 -5.92 -4.01
CA LEU A 130 2.47 -7.18 -3.99
C LEU A 130 2.09 -7.61 -2.57
N ALA A 131 3.02 -7.49 -1.62
CA ALA A 131 2.76 -7.77 -0.22
C ALA A 131 1.66 -6.85 0.34
N SER A 132 1.70 -5.56 0.01
CA SER A 132 0.70 -4.56 0.44
C SER A 132 -0.68 -4.87 -0.15
N ILE A 133 -0.74 -5.19 -1.44
CA ILE A 133 -1.98 -5.61 -2.12
C ILE A 133 -2.53 -6.87 -1.47
N THR A 134 -1.68 -7.88 -1.23
CA THR A 134 -2.07 -9.14 -0.59
C THR A 134 -2.72 -8.90 0.76
N ILE A 135 -2.06 -8.14 1.64
CA ILE A 135 -2.59 -7.84 2.99
C ILE A 135 -3.92 -7.09 2.88
N ARG A 136 -4.01 -6.09 2.00
CA ARG A 136 -5.23 -5.27 1.86
C ARG A 136 -6.39 -6.07 1.27
N TRP A 137 -6.11 -6.90 0.27
CA TRP A 137 -7.11 -7.70 -0.43
C TRP A 137 -7.66 -8.80 0.46
N ASP A 138 -6.80 -9.55 1.14
CA ASP A 138 -7.21 -10.59 2.11
C ASP A 138 -8.08 -10.03 3.24
N THR A 139 -7.82 -8.78 3.65
CA THR A 139 -8.57 -8.14 4.75
C THR A 139 -9.93 -7.64 4.29
N ARG A 140 -10.05 -7.11 3.06
CA ARG A 140 -11.29 -6.48 2.56
C ARG A 140 -12.23 -7.44 1.84
N HIS A 141 -11.66 -8.39 1.10
CA HIS A 141 -12.40 -9.27 0.19
C HIS A 141 -11.93 -10.73 0.33
N PRO A 142 -12.18 -11.37 1.49
CA PRO A 142 -11.71 -12.74 1.77
C PRO A 142 -12.24 -13.79 0.78
N GLU A 143 -13.38 -13.54 0.14
CA GLU A 143 -13.98 -14.37 -0.90
C GLU A 143 -13.11 -14.47 -2.16
N TYR A 144 -12.22 -13.49 -2.39
CA TYR A 144 -11.30 -13.45 -3.53
C TYR A 144 -9.84 -13.71 -3.11
N SER A 145 -9.63 -14.55 -2.09
CA SER A 145 -8.28 -14.94 -1.60
C SER A 145 -7.40 -15.62 -2.66
N TRP A 146 -7.97 -16.08 -3.79
CA TRP A 146 -7.20 -16.59 -4.92
C TRP A 146 -6.48 -15.50 -5.72
N VAL A 147 -6.96 -14.24 -5.68
CA VAL A 147 -6.39 -13.13 -6.47
C VAL A 147 -4.94 -12.84 -6.07
N PRO A 148 -4.60 -12.64 -4.78
CA PRO A 148 -3.21 -12.48 -4.37
C PRO A 148 -2.34 -13.69 -4.74
N THR A 149 -2.86 -14.92 -4.62
CA THR A 149 -2.13 -16.12 -5.02
C THR A 149 -1.76 -16.09 -6.49
N VAL A 150 -2.69 -15.74 -7.38
CA VAL A 150 -2.42 -15.60 -8.83
C VAL A 150 -1.37 -14.53 -9.10
N LEU A 151 -1.43 -13.39 -8.41
CA LEU A 151 -0.43 -12.33 -8.55
C LEU A 151 0.96 -12.79 -8.11
N TRP A 152 1.06 -13.52 -6.99
CA TRP A 152 2.32 -14.10 -6.53
C TRP A 152 2.85 -15.18 -7.47
N VAL A 153 1.99 -16.02 -8.06
CA VAL A 153 2.41 -17.02 -9.06
C VAL A 153 2.95 -16.32 -10.30
N ALA A 154 2.23 -15.32 -10.83
CA ALA A 154 2.69 -14.56 -11.99
C ALA A 154 4.04 -13.87 -11.72
N TYR A 155 4.18 -13.25 -10.54
CA TYR A 155 5.43 -12.65 -10.11
C TYR A 155 6.56 -13.69 -10.00
N PHE A 156 6.30 -14.83 -9.36
CA PHE A 156 7.27 -15.92 -9.21
C PHE A 156 7.70 -16.52 -10.57
N VAL A 157 6.78 -16.68 -11.51
CA VAL A 157 7.12 -17.15 -12.88
C VAL A 157 7.99 -16.12 -13.60
N SER A 158 7.62 -14.83 -13.55
CA SER A 158 8.43 -13.76 -14.15
C SER A 158 9.85 -13.72 -13.58
N PHE A 159 9.95 -14.03 -12.30
CA PHE A 159 11.18 -14.13 -11.55
C PHE A 159 12.05 -15.32 -12.02
N ILE A 160 11.47 -16.52 -12.17
CA ILE A 160 12.19 -17.71 -12.64
C ILE A 160 12.77 -17.48 -14.04
N ILE A 161 12.01 -16.84 -14.93
CA ILE A 161 12.48 -16.49 -16.28
C ILE A 161 13.72 -15.59 -16.19
N LYS A 162 13.65 -14.50 -15.43
CA LYS A 162 14.79 -13.58 -15.25
C LYS A 162 15.99 -14.25 -14.60
N TYR A 163 15.76 -15.09 -13.60
CA TYR A 163 16.84 -15.85 -12.95
C TYR A 163 17.52 -16.79 -13.95
N TYR A 164 16.74 -17.49 -14.77
CA TYR A 164 17.28 -18.39 -15.79
C TYR A 164 18.08 -17.65 -16.87
N GLU A 165 17.58 -16.51 -17.36
CA GLU A 165 18.31 -15.65 -18.31
C GLU A 165 19.65 -15.17 -17.73
N SER A 166 19.65 -14.66 -16.50
CA SER A 166 20.87 -14.23 -15.81
C SER A 166 21.83 -15.39 -15.51
N PHE A 167 21.29 -16.56 -15.15
CA PHE A 167 22.08 -17.77 -14.89
C PHE A 167 22.77 -18.28 -16.16
N LEU A 168 22.05 -18.35 -17.29
CA LEU A 168 22.62 -18.73 -18.59
C LEU A 168 23.70 -17.76 -19.05
N ALA A 169 23.46 -16.45 -18.91
CA ALA A 169 24.46 -15.44 -19.28
C ALA A 169 25.75 -15.63 -18.45
N TRP A 170 25.61 -15.82 -17.13
CA TRP A 170 26.72 -16.06 -16.22
C TRP A 170 27.48 -17.36 -16.55
N TYR A 171 26.76 -18.48 -16.75
CA TYR A 171 27.37 -19.78 -17.05
C TYR A 171 27.99 -19.84 -18.45
N GLY A 172 27.38 -19.18 -19.44
CA GLY A 172 27.86 -19.13 -20.81
C GLY A 172 29.02 -18.16 -21.06
N GLY A 173 29.50 -17.46 -20.02
CA GLY A 173 30.53 -16.43 -20.16
C GLY A 173 30.10 -15.24 -21.02
N MET A 174 28.79 -15.07 -21.25
CA MET A 174 28.26 -13.95 -22.00
C MET A 174 28.19 -12.72 -21.09
N PRO A 175 28.42 -11.51 -21.62
CA PRO A 175 28.14 -10.28 -20.87
C PRO A 175 26.70 -10.34 -20.37
N ASP A 176 26.49 -10.12 -19.07
CA ASP A 176 25.16 -10.11 -18.47
C ASP A 176 24.30 -9.08 -19.21
N PRO A 177 23.26 -9.50 -19.97
CA PRO A 177 22.45 -8.60 -20.78
C PRO A 177 21.67 -7.59 -19.94
N ASN A 178 21.57 -7.83 -18.63
CA ASN A 178 20.86 -7.00 -17.67
C ASN A 178 21.81 -6.24 -16.72
N GLY A 179 23.12 -6.49 -16.80
CA GLY A 179 24.13 -5.79 -16.00
C GLY A 179 23.93 -5.86 -14.48
N ILE A 180 23.24 -6.89 -13.97
CA ILE A 180 22.85 -7.01 -12.56
C ILE A 180 24.00 -7.55 -11.71
N GLY A 181 24.96 -8.23 -12.35
CA GLY A 181 26.16 -8.77 -11.70
C GLY A 181 25.85 -9.82 -10.62
N THR A 182 26.88 -10.25 -9.89
CA THR A 182 26.76 -11.30 -8.87
C THR A 182 25.80 -10.91 -7.73
N PHE A 183 25.75 -9.63 -7.37
CA PHE A 183 24.80 -9.10 -6.39
C PHE A 183 23.34 -9.24 -6.85
N GLY A 184 23.08 -9.07 -8.15
CA GLY A 184 21.78 -9.32 -8.75
C GLY A 184 21.25 -10.72 -8.48
N LEU A 185 22.08 -11.74 -8.72
CA LEU A 185 21.71 -13.15 -8.52
C LEU A 185 21.30 -13.45 -7.06
N LEU A 186 21.96 -12.82 -6.07
CA LEU A 186 21.61 -12.97 -4.66
C LEU A 186 20.23 -12.35 -4.35
N PHE A 187 19.99 -11.11 -4.79
CA PHE A 187 18.70 -10.43 -4.58
C PHE A 187 17.56 -11.14 -5.29
N ILE A 188 17.85 -11.64 -6.49
CA ILE A 188 16.93 -12.47 -7.23
C ILE A 188 16.64 -13.70 -6.36
N GLY A 189 17.62 -14.54 -6.01
CA GLY A 189 17.41 -15.71 -5.15
C GLY A 189 16.59 -15.45 -3.88
N LEU A 190 16.88 -14.36 -3.16
CA LEU A 190 16.15 -13.95 -1.96
C LEU A 190 14.68 -13.61 -2.25
N THR A 191 14.42 -12.92 -3.35
CA THR A 191 13.05 -12.55 -3.78
C THR A 191 12.25 -13.77 -4.21
N GLY A 192 12.91 -14.74 -4.87
CA GLY A 192 12.33 -16.05 -5.17
C GLY A 192 11.92 -16.78 -3.90
N ALA A 193 12.79 -16.82 -2.89
CA ALA A 193 12.51 -17.44 -1.60
C ALA A 193 11.33 -16.76 -0.87
N ILE A 194 11.28 -15.42 -0.86
CA ILE A 194 10.15 -14.68 -0.28
C ILE A 194 8.86 -14.97 -1.05
N SER A 195 8.91 -15.05 -2.38
CA SER A 195 7.73 -15.34 -3.20
C SER A 195 7.18 -16.74 -2.91
N ILE A 196 8.04 -17.75 -2.76
CA ILE A 196 7.64 -19.11 -2.35
C ILE A 196 7.02 -19.09 -0.95
N LEU A 197 7.65 -18.37 -0.01
CA LEU A 197 7.14 -18.23 1.35
C LEU A 197 5.77 -17.56 1.36
N MET A 198 5.56 -16.53 0.53
CA MET A 198 4.26 -15.86 0.38
C MET A 198 3.22 -16.73 -0.32
N LEU A 199 3.61 -17.60 -1.26
CA LEU A 199 2.70 -18.57 -1.88
C LEU A 199 2.23 -19.63 -0.88
N ILE A 200 3.13 -20.14 -0.03
CA ILE A 200 2.81 -21.19 0.95
C ILE A 200 2.07 -20.61 2.16
N ALA A 201 2.51 -19.44 2.63
CA ALA A 201 2.09 -18.88 3.91
C ALA A 201 1.32 -17.57 3.80
N GLY A 202 1.03 -17.05 2.60
CA GLY A 202 0.44 -15.73 2.39
C GLY A 202 -0.80 -15.48 3.25
N GLY A 203 -1.78 -16.38 3.20
CA GLY A 203 -3.00 -16.28 4.00
C GLY A 203 -2.77 -16.41 5.53
N LYS A 204 -1.69 -17.07 5.97
CA LYS A 204 -1.33 -17.15 7.40
C LYS A 204 -0.61 -15.88 7.86
N ILE A 205 0.27 -15.32 7.02
CA ILE A 205 1.05 -14.12 7.31
C ILE A 205 0.12 -12.90 7.37
N SER A 206 -0.80 -12.75 6.42
CA SER A 206 -1.77 -11.66 6.43
C SER A 206 -2.62 -11.69 7.70
N ARG A 207 -3.14 -12.87 8.08
CA ARG A 207 -3.84 -13.07 9.36
C ARG A 207 -2.98 -12.73 10.56
N MET A 208 -1.72 -13.14 10.60
CA MET A 208 -0.83 -12.86 11.72
C MET A 208 -0.58 -11.36 11.90
N ILE A 209 -0.31 -10.64 10.79
CA ILE A 209 -0.11 -9.18 10.81
C ILE A 209 -1.40 -8.48 11.25
N PHE A 210 -2.55 -8.91 10.73
CA PHE A 210 -3.85 -8.37 11.11
C PHE A 210 -4.15 -8.59 12.60
N LEU A 211 -3.93 -9.80 13.13
CA LEU A 211 -4.12 -10.12 14.54
C LEU A 211 -3.20 -9.29 15.45
N ARG A 212 -1.95 -9.04 15.04
CA ARG A 212 -1.04 -8.16 15.78
C ARG A 212 -1.55 -6.71 15.82
N ARG A 213 -2.07 -6.19 14.70
CA ARG A 213 -2.68 -4.85 14.65
C ARG A 213 -3.95 -4.77 15.50
N LEU A 214 -4.82 -5.79 15.43
CA LEU A 214 -6.02 -5.89 16.26
C LEU A 214 -5.68 -5.90 17.74
N LYS A 215 -4.73 -6.73 18.17
CA LYS A 215 -4.25 -6.74 19.56
C LYS A 215 -3.73 -5.36 19.97
N GLY A 216 -2.93 -4.70 19.13
CA GLY A 216 -2.44 -3.35 19.43
C GLY A 216 -3.54 -2.29 19.53
N LEU A 217 -4.61 -2.40 18.73
CA LEU A 217 -5.76 -1.49 18.82
C LEU A 217 -6.65 -1.79 20.03
N ILE A 218 -6.84 -3.06 20.37
CA ILE A 218 -7.57 -3.49 21.58
C ILE A 218 -6.84 -2.97 22.81
N THR A 219 -5.53 -3.24 22.94
CA THR A 219 -4.73 -2.74 24.08
C THR A 219 -4.73 -1.21 24.15
N LYS A 220 -4.66 -0.49 23.03
CA LYS A 220 -4.77 0.99 23.03
C LYS A 220 -6.18 1.47 23.39
N GLY A 221 -7.21 0.78 22.94
CA GLY A 221 -8.61 1.06 23.29
C GLY A 221 -8.88 0.81 24.76
N GLU A 222 -8.40 -0.31 25.30
CA GLU A 222 -8.47 -0.67 26.72
C GLU A 222 -7.73 0.35 27.59
N LEU A 223 -6.50 0.75 27.19
CA LEU A 223 -5.75 1.84 27.85
C LEU A 223 -6.52 3.17 27.87
N ASN A 224 -7.14 3.55 26.76
CA ASN A 224 -7.95 4.76 26.70
C ASN A 224 -9.21 4.64 27.59
N THR A 225 -9.83 3.46 27.62
CA THR A 225 -11.01 3.19 28.44
C THR A 225 -10.66 3.19 29.93
N GLU A 226 -9.51 2.63 30.33
CA GLU A 226 -9.03 2.68 31.70
C GLU A 226 -8.69 4.12 32.13
N THR A 227 -8.04 4.87 31.25
CA THR A 227 -7.69 6.28 31.50
C THR A 227 -8.94 7.14 31.62
N GLU A 228 -9.94 6.94 30.77
CA GLU A 228 -11.23 7.63 30.82
C GLU A 228 -12.00 7.29 32.10
N ILE A 229 -12.09 6.00 32.46
CA ILE A 229 -12.73 5.56 33.72
C ILE A 229 -12.01 6.18 34.93
N THR A 230 -10.68 6.19 34.94
CA THR A 230 -9.88 6.79 36.02
C THR A 230 -10.10 8.29 36.12
N GLY A 231 -10.13 9.00 34.99
CA GLY A 231 -10.43 10.42 34.93
C GLY A 231 -11.82 10.75 35.47
N ARG A 232 -12.82 9.93 35.11
CA ARG A 232 -14.22 10.11 35.56
C ARG A 232 -14.40 9.83 37.05
N ILE A 233 -13.71 8.82 37.60
CA ILE A 233 -13.66 8.58 39.05
C ILE A 233 -13.07 9.79 39.78
N ASN A 234 -11.96 10.36 39.28
CA ASN A 234 -11.34 11.53 39.90
C ASN A 234 -12.24 12.77 39.85
N GLN A 235 -12.94 13.01 38.73
CA GLN A 235 -13.94 14.07 38.63
C GLN A 235 -15.09 13.88 39.62
N LEU A 236 -15.64 12.67 39.71
CA LEU A 236 -16.71 12.36 40.67
C LEU A 236 -16.26 12.57 42.13
N ARG A 237 -15.02 12.21 42.47
CA ARG A 237 -14.45 12.49 43.80
C ARG A 237 -14.35 14.00 44.08
N GLN A 238 -13.99 14.81 43.07
CA GLN A 238 -13.99 16.26 43.20
C GLN A 238 -15.41 16.83 43.39
N TYR A 239 -16.41 16.27 42.70
CA TYR A 239 -17.81 16.66 42.90
C TYR A 239 -18.35 16.30 44.29
N ILE A 240 -17.94 15.15 44.85
CA ILE A 240 -18.28 14.78 46.24
C ILE A 240 -17.73 15.81 47.23
N ILE A 241 -16.49 16.27 47.04
CA ILE A 241 -15.87 17.30 47.89
C ILE A 241 -16.63 18.64 47.75
N ALA A 242 -17.06 18.98 46.52
CA ALA A 242 -17.76 20.23 46.24
C ALA A 242 -19.24 20.22 46.65
N THR A 243 -19.87 19.05 46.76
CA THR A 243 -21.33 18.91 47.02
C THR A 243 -21.61 17.71 47.92
N PRO A 244 -21.42 17.84 49.25
CA PRO A 244 -21.51 16.72 50.20
C PRO A 244 -22.88 16.04 50.24
N GLU A 245 -23.95 16.77 49.93
CA GLU A 245 -25.34 16.27 49.95
C GLU A 245 -25.60 15.15 48.92
N LEU A 246 -24.76 15.05 47.88
CA LEU A 246 -24.84 14.03 46.83
C LEU A 246 -23.75 12.95 46.97
N ALA A 247 -23.04 12.89 48.10
CA ALA A 247 -21.89 12.01 48.28
C ALA A 247 -22.25 10.54 48.07
N ASP A 248 -23.35 10.07 48.67
CA ASP A 248 -23.78 8.68 48.60
C ASP A 248 -24.12 8.23 47.17
N GLU A 249 -24.73 9.11 46.37
CA GLU A 249 -25.09 8.83 44.97
C GLU A 249 -23.84 8.70 44.09
N TYR A 250 -22.90 9.64 44.23
CA TYR A 250 -21.64 9.59 43.47
C TYR A 250 -20.73 8.44 43.91
N GLU A 251 -20.74 8.07 45.19
CA GLU A 251 -19.95 6.94 45.69
C GLU A 251 -20.44 5.59 45.13
N ALA A 252 -21.77 5.43 44.96
CA ALA A 252 -22.34 4.27 44.29
C ALA A 252 -21.88 4.16 42.83
N ILE A 253 -21.81 5.28 42.10
CA ILE A 253 -21.35 5.35 40.72
C ILE A 253 -19.84 5.04 40.64
N ILE A 254 -19.02 5.62 41.53
CA ILE A 254 -17.58 5.33 41.63
C ILE A 254 -17.35 3.83 41.83
N LYS A 255 -18.11 3.19 42.72
CA LYS A 255 -17.98 1.75 42.99
C LYS A 255 -18.30 0.88 41.78
N GLN A 256 -19.28 1.27 40.95
CA GLN A 256 -19.56 0.57 39.69
C GLN A 256 -18.43 0.75 38.68
N LEU A 257 -17.89 1.96 38.56
CA LEU A 257 -16.75 2.27 37.68
C LEU A 257 -15.47 1.53 38.10
N GLU A 258 -15.17 1.45 39.40
CA GLU A 258 -14.04 0.68 39.92
C GLU A 258 -14.20 -0.83 39.65
N LYS A 259 -15.43 -1.35 39.73
CA LYS A 259 -15.72 -2.75 39.37
C LYS A 259 -15.52 -3.01 37.88
N ALA A 260 -15.94 -2.08 37.01
CA ALA A 260 -15.69 -2.15 35.58
C ALA A 260 -14.19 -2.12 35.26
N ARG A 261 -13.44 -1.20 35.89
CA ARG A 261 -11.97 -1.11 35.77
C ARG A 261 -11.28 -2.42 36.17
N LYS A 262 -11.65 -3.02 37.30
CA LYS A 262 -11.10 -4.31 37.75
C LYS A 262 -11.41 -5.46 36.79
N LYS A 263 -12.56 -5.43 36.11
CA LYS A 263 -12.92 -6.45 35.12
C LYS A 263 -12.03 -6.34 33.88
N ILE A 264 -11.82 -5.13 33.37
CA ILE A 264 -10.92 -4.84 32.24
C ILE A 264 -9.50 -5.31 32.56
N GLY A 265 -8.94 -4.93 33.72
CA GLY A 265 -7.58 -5.36 34.12
C GLY A 265 -7.43 -6.87 34.35
N LYS A 266 -8.50 -7.59 34.73
CA LYS A 266 -8.48 -9.06 34.81
C LYS A 266 -8.49 -9.72 33.43
N GLU A 267 -9.23 -9.16 32.48
CA GLU A 267 -9.28 -9.66 31.09
C GLU A 267 -7.91 -9.44 30.40
N GLU A 268 -7.24 -8.31 30.63
CA GLU A 268 -5.88 -8.05 30.15
C GLU A 268 -4.85 -9.05 30.71
N GLY A 269 -4.93 -9.38 32.01
CA GLY A 269 -4.05 -10.35 32.64
C GLY A 269 -4.19 -11.78 32.08
N LEU A 270 -5.38 -12.14 31.59
CA LEU A 270 -5.64 -13.44 30.96
C LEU A 270 -5.16 -13.49 29.49
N VAL A 271 -5.25 -12.37 28.77
CA VAL A 271 -4.78 -12.29 27.37
C VAL A 271 -3.25 -12.16 27.29
N GLY A 272 -2.61 -11.53 28.28
CA GLY A 272 -1.15 -11.46 28.40
C GLY A 272 -0.47 -12.76 28.83
N GLY A 273 -1.17 -13.60 29.62
CA GLY A 273 -0.63 -14.87 30.13
C GLY A 273 -0.72 -16.06 29.17
N ALA A 274 -1.62 -16.03 28.19
CA ALA A 274 -1.83 -17.13 27.24
C ALA A 274 -0.96 -17.05 25.96
N GLY A 275 0.04 -16.16 25.95
CA GLY A 275 0.82 -15.81 24.75
C GLY A 275 2.33 -15.91 24.88
N ILE A 276 2.84 -16.78 25.77
CA ILE A 276 4.25 -17.22 25.79
C ILE A 276 4.30 -18.70 25.44
#